data_AF-K1S9L7-F1
#
_entry.id   AF-K1S9L7-F1
#
_cell.length_a   1.000
_cell.length_b   1.000
_cell.length_c   1.000
_cell.angle_alpha   90.00
_cell.angle_beta   90.00
_cell.angle_gamma   90.00
#
_symmetry.space_group_name_H-M   'P 1'
#
loop_
_entity.id
_entity.type
_entity.pdbx_description
1 polymer ?
#
loop_
_entity_poly.entity_id
_entity_poly.type
_entity_poly.pdbx_seq_one_letter_code
_entity_poly.pdbx_strand_id
1 'polypeptide(L)'
;KLIRQWLVSGVLYGNVLTISELGTSQGSVISPLLANIYLNTLDRLWEKYGLTHGILVRYADDTVIICKNKKNANHALNLLQYIMAKLDLKLHPVKTKIVSMWDGKEGFDFLGMHHRRMTTETSKGQLYKETYQYPSRKAMKKMKAEIKKNVNGRSLLVAKEEDLIKNLNPKIIGWKNYYSTKTNETWMQELDWYIICTFTRWYNKKHQRRKHMSRVGFVRNSIYEKGLKKMARA
;
A
#
# COMPACT_ATOMS: atom_id res chain seq x y z
N LYS A 1 24.19 -23.98 -14.98
CA LYS A 1 24.93 -23.13 -15.94
C LYS A 1 24.11 -21.90 -16.37
N LEU A 2 22.87 -22.06 -16.83
CA LEU A 2 22.03 -20.95 -17.32
C LEU A 2 21.74 -19.86 -16.27
N ILE A 3 21.35 -20.23 -15.04
CA ILE A 3 21.05 -19.26 -13.96
C ILE A 3 22.26 -18.38 -13.64
N ARG A 4 23.48 -18.95 -13.67
CA ARG A 4 24.72 -18.19 -13.47
C ARG A 4 24.96 -17.20 -14.60
N GLN A 5 24.64 -17.55 -15.84
CA GLN A 5 24.73 -16.63 -16.98
C GLN A 5 23.72 -15.48 -16.86
N TRP A 6 22.52 -15.73 -16.33
CA TRP A 6 21.52 -14.70 -16.03
C TRP A 6 21.90 -13.77 -14.88
N LEU A 7 22.71 -14.24 -13.93
CA LEU A 7 23.23 -13.39 -12.85
C LEU A 7 24.42 -12.53 -13.31
N VAL A 8 25.20 -13.04 -14.27
CA VAL A 8 26.39 -12.36 -14.82
C VAL A 8 26.03 -11.44 -16.00
N SER A 9 24.84 -11.58 -16.58
CA SER A 9 24.41 -10.71 -17.68
C SER A 9 24.27 -9.27 -17.19
N GLY A 10 25.15 -8.40 -17.68
CA GLY A 10 25.15 -6.98 -17.33
C GLY A 10 23.90 -6.25 -17.80
N VAL A 11 23.66 -5.07 -17.22
CA VAL A 11 22.58 -4.17 -17.62
C VAL A 11 23.13 -3.18 -18.64
N LEU A 12 22.50 -3.07 -19.81
CA LEU A 12 22.83 -2.04 -20.78
C LEU A 12 22.01 -0.77 -20.47
N TYR A 13 22.67 0.30 -20.04
CA TYR A 13 22.04 1.59 -19.80
C TYR A 13 22.71 2.67 -20.65
N GLY A 14 21.96 3.26 -21.59
CA GLY A 14 22.45 4.38 -22.42
C GLY A 14 23.77 4.08 -23.15
N ASN A 15 23.94 2.87 -23.69
CA ASN A 15 25.14 2.31 -24.34
C ASN A 15 26.29 1.87 -23.42
N VAL A 16 26.13 1.90 -22.10
CA VAL A 16 27.13 1.36 -21.16
C VAL A 16 26.65 0.01 -20.63
N LEU A 17 27.43 -1.05 -20.86
CA LEU A 17 27.18 -2.36 -20.26
C LEU A 17 27.79 -2.38 -18.86
N THR A 18 26.97 -2.34 -17.82
CA THR A 18 27.41 -2.51 -16.44
C THR A 18 27.18 -3.95 -16.00
N ILE A 19 28.28 -4.69 -15.79
CA ILE A 19 28.22 -6.03 -15.21
C ILE A 19 28.17 -5.83 -13.69
N SER A 20 27.05 -6.19 -13.06
CA SER A 20 26.94 -6.09 -11.61
C SER A 20 27.60 -7.31 -10.97
N GLU A 21 28.57 -7.08 -10.08
CA GLU A 21 29.20 -8.15 -9.29
C GLU A 21 28.26 -8.66 -8.18
N LEU A 22 27.27 -7.84 -7.78
CA LEU A 22 26.31 -8.14 -6.72
C LEU A 22 24.88 -7.81 -7.18
N GLY A 23 23.95 -8.71 -6.87
CA GLY A 23 22.52 -8.53 -7.16
C GLY A 23 22.07 -9.02 -8.53
N THR A 24 20.77 -9.25 -8.66
CA THR A 24 20.10 -9.58 -9.92
C THR A 24 19.77 -8.30 -10.69
N SER A 25 19.83 -8.35 -12.03
CA SER A 25 19.38 -7.23 -12.87
C SER A 25 17.91 -6.88 -12.57
N GLN A 26 17.64 -5.67 -12.10
CA GLN A 26 16.30 -5.22 -11.73
C GLN A 26 15.42 -5.14 -12.99
N GLY A 27 14.58 -6.15 -13.22
CA GLY A 27 13.74 -6.26 -14.42
C GLY A 27 13.85 -7.60 -15.16
N SER A 28 14.79 -8.48 -14.78
CA SER A 28 14.76 -9.85 -15.31
C SER A 28 13.59 -10.63 -14.72
N VAL A 29 12.88 -11.37 -15.57
CA VAL A 29 11.68 -12.13 -15.20
C VAL A 29 11.97 -13.16 -14.08
N ILE A 30 13.22 -13.65 -14.01
CA ILE A 30 13.65 -14.64 -13.01
C ILE A 30 14.05 -14.02 -11.66
N SER A 31 14.34 -12.72 -11.60
CA SER A 31 14.82 -12.06 -10.39
C SER A 31 13.89 -12.25 -9.17
N PRO A 32 12.56 -12.09 -9.28
CA PRO A 32 11.66 -12.29 -8.14
C PRO A 32 11.67 -13.74 -7.62
N LEU A 33 11.87 -14.71 -8.50
CA LEU A 33 11.95 -16.13 -8.12
C LEU A 33 13.26 -16.41 -7.38
N LEU A 34 14.39 -15.91 -7.90
CA LEU A 34 15.70 -16.11 -7.27
C LEU A 34 15.76 -15.45 -5.89
N ALA A 35 15.19 -14.25 -5.74
CA ALA A 35 15.09 -13.60 -4.43
C ALA A 35 14.31 -14.44 -3.42
N ASN A 36 13.17 -15.02 -3.82
CA ASN A 36 12.39 -15.89 -2.96
C ASN A 36 13.10 -17.21 -2.62
N ILE A 37 13.83 -17.81 -3.56
CA ILE A 37 14.63 -19.02 -3.29
C ILE A 37 15.74 -18.70 -2.29
N TYR A 38 16.39 -17.56 -2.45
CA TYR A 38 17.45 -17.12 -1.53
C TYR A 38 16.92 -16.90 -0.11
N LEU A 39 15.79 -16.20 0.00
CA LEU A 39 15.12 -15.92 1.28
C LEU A 39 14.39 -17.12 1.87
N ASN A 40 14.21 -18.23 1.15
CA ASN A 40 13.64 -19.45 1.71
C ASN A 40 14.48 -20.00 2.88
N THR A 41 15.78 -19.76 2.88
CA THR A 41 16.66 -20.10 4.01
C THR A 41 16.26 -19.35 5.29
N LEU A 42 15.83 -18.09 5.17
CA LEU A 42 15.28 -17.33 6.30
C LEU A 42 14.04 -18.02 6.86
N ASP A 43 13.09 -18.38 6.00
CA ASP A 43 11.82 -18.99 6.43
C ASP A 43 12.08 -20.31 7.16
N ARG A 44 12.95 -21.18 6.63
CA ARG A 44 13.31 -22.46 7.25
C ARG A 44 14.01 -22.29 8.61
N LEU A 45 14.92 -21.32 8.72
CA LEU A 45 15.59 -21.04 9.99
C LEU A 45 14.62 -20.42 11.01
N TRP A 46 13.66 -19.62 10.54
CA TRP A 46 12.62 -19.07 11.39
C TRP A 46 11.67 -20.13 11.93
N GLU A 47 11.25 -21.09 11.10
CA GLU A 47 10.43 -22.22 11.54
C GLU A 47 11.13 -23.04 12.64
N LYS A 48 12.44 -23.23 12.52
CA LYS A 48 13.20 -24.03 13.48
C LYS A 48 13.47 -23.32 14.82
N TYR A 49 13.77 -22.02 14.79
CA TYR A 49 14.27 -21.29 15.97
C TYR A 49 13.41 -20.07 16.38
N GLY A 50 12.58 -19.57 15.49
CA GLY A 50 11.85 -18.29 15.62
C GLY A 50 10.40 -18.43 16.11
N LEU A 51 9.77 -19.59 15.99
CA LEU A 51 8.35 -19.79 16.34
C LEU A 51 8.02 -19.49 17.80
N THR A 52 8.97 -19.68 18.72
CA THR A 52 8.82 -19.35 20.14
C THR A 52 8.79 -17.83 20.38
N HIS A 53 9.41 -17.06 19.48
CA HIS A 53 9.55 -15.61 19.60
C HIS A 53 8.40 -14.86 18.91
N GLY A 54 7.97 -15.31 17.73
CA GLY A 54 6.88 -14.67 17.00
C GLY A 54 6.53 -15.32 15.68
N ILE A 55 5.43 -14.85 15.09
CA ILE A 55 4.95 -15.28 13.78
C ILE A 55 5.57 -14.39 12.72
N LEU A 56 6.35 -14.97 11.80
CA LEU A 56 6.91 -14.28 10.65
C LEU A 56 5.90 -14.27 9.50
N VAL A 57 5.63 -13.09 8.97
CA VAL A 57 4.85 -12.87 7.74
C VAL A 57 5.76 -12.18 6.75
N ARG A 58 6.04 -12.83 5.62
CA ARG A 58 6.93 -12.32 4.58
C ARG A 58 6.18 -12.15 3.26
N TYR A 59 6.46 -11.04 2.58
CA TYR A 59 6.04 -10.80 1.20
C TYR A 59 7.23 -10.26 0.40
N ALA A 60 7.80 -11.10 -0.46
CA ALA A 60 9.10 -10.83 -1.11
C ALA A 60 10.16 -10.41 -0.06
N ASP A 61 10.63 -9.18 -0.13
CA ASP A 61 11.65 -8.60 0.76
C ASP A 61 11.04 -7.93 2.01
N ASP A 62 9.74 -7.64 2.01
CA ASP A 62 9.05 -7.00 3.14
C ASP A 62 8.64 -8.06 4.17
N THR A 63 9.18 -7.97 5.38
CA THR A 63 8.91 -8.90 6.49
C THR A 63 8.30 -8.19 7.69
N VAL A 64 7.29 -8.80 8.31
CA VAL A 64 6.71 -8.39 9.59
C VAL A 64 6.75 -9.56 10.54
N ILE A 65 7.22 -9.34 11.77
CA ILE A 65 7.23 -10.35 12.82
C ILE A 65 6.28 -9.90 13.93
N ILE A 66 5.27 -10.71 14.21
CA ILE A 66 4.27 -10.43 15.24
C ILE A 66 4.66 -11.18 16.52
N CYS A 67 4.97 -10.42 17.57
CA CYS A 67 5.38 -10.94 18.88
C CYS A 67 4.36 -10.58 19.95
N LYS A 68 4.23 -11.42 20.99
CA LYS A 68 3.35 -11.14 22.13
C LYS A 68 3.89 -9.98 23.00
N ASN A 69 5.19 -10.03 23.30
CA ASN A 69 5.84 -9.15 24.28
C ASN A 69 7.08 -8.48 23.68
N LYS A 70 7.48 -7.32 24.23
CA LYS A 70 8.68 -6.59 23.81
C LYS A 70 9.97 -7.39 23.94
N LYS A 71 10.09 -8.23 24.97
CA LYS A 71 11.24 -9.15 25.14
C LYS A 71 11.38 -10.09 23.94
N ASN A 72 10.28 -10.73 23.55
CA ASN A 72 10.27 -11.62 22.39
C ASN A 72 10.55 -10.86 21.09
N ALA A 73 10.08 -9.62 20.95
CA ALA A 73 10.40 -8.78 19.79
C ALA A 73 11.91 -8.48 19.67
N ASN A 74 12.59 -8.23 20.80
CA ASN A 74 14.04 -8.04 20.80
C ASN A 74 14.78 -9.33 20.44
N HIS A 75 14.37 -10.49 20.99
CA HIS A 75 14.96 -11.78 20.62
C HIS A 75 14.73 -12.12 19.15
N ALA A 76 13.51 -11.88 18.65
CA ALA A 76 13.17 -12.03 17.23
C ALA A 76 14.04 -11.14 16.34
N LEU A 77 14.27 -9.89 16.73
CA LEU A 77 15.13 -8.97 16.00
C LEU A 77 16.59 -9.45 15.96
N ASN A 78 17.12 -9.94 17.08
CA ASN A 78 18.49 -10.47 17.16
C ASN A 78 18.64 -11.74 16.31
N LEU A 79 17.65 -12.65 16.37
CA LEU A 79 17.64 -13.85 15.53
C LEU A 79 17.58 -13.49 14.04
N LEU A 80 16.73 -12.52 13.66
CA LEU A 80 16.65 -12.05 12.29
C LEU A 80 17.98 -11.45 11.82
N GLN A 81 18.64 -10.62 12.64
CA GLN A 81 19.96 -10.06 12.32
C GLN A 81 21.01 -11.16 12.11
N TYR A 82 21.01 -12.18 12.96
CA TYR A 82 21.93 -13.31 12.83
C TYR A 82 21.70 -14.10 11.54
N ILE A 83 20.44 -14.37 11.18
CA ILE A 83 20.11 -15.08 9.95
C ILE A 83 20.45 -14.24 8.72
N MET A 84 20.14 -12.94 8.74
CA MET A 84 20.49 -12.01 7.65
C MET A 84 22.00 -11.90 7.45
N ALA A 85 22.78 -11.85 8.52
CA ALA A 85 24.24 -11.85 8.45
C ALA A 85 24.79 -13.14 7.82
N LYS A 86 24.19 -14.30 8.11
CA LYS A 86 24.56 -15.57 7.42
C LYS A 86 24.18 -15.61 5.95
N LEU A 87 23.20 -14.80 5.55
CA LEU A 87 22.80 -14.61 4.17
C LEU A 87 23.52 -13.41 3.53
N ASP A 88 24.59 -12.89 4.14
CA ASP A 88 25.32 -11.70 3.64
C ASP A 88 24.41 -10.49 3.31
N LEU A 89 23.23 -10.43 3.93
CA LEU A 89 22.25 -9.38 3.77
C LEU A 89 22.32 -8.42 4.97
N LYS A 90 22.27 -7.11 4.68
CA LYS A 90 22.18 -6.07 5.70
C LYS A 90 20.75 -5.59 5.85
N LEU A 91 20.22 -5.66 7.07
CA LEU A 91 18.95 -5.02 7.40
C LEU A 91 19.09 -3.50 7.31
N HIS A 92 18.08 -2.85 6.75
CA HIS A 92 18.07 -1.40 6.63
C HIS A 92 17.71 -0.76 7.99
N PRO A 93 18.65 -0.10 8.69
CA PRO A 93 18.49 0.28 10.11
C PRO A 93 17.32 1.24 10.34
N VAL A 94 17.01 2.11 9.38
CA VAL A 94 15.91 3.08 9.49
C VAL A 94 14.53 2.46 9.21
N LYS A 95 14.48 1.34 8.46
CA LYS A 95 13.21 0.69 8.10
C LYS A 95 12.76 -0.29 9.18
N THR A 96 13.70 -0.95 9.84
CA THR A 96 13.40 -1.91 10.92
C THR A 96 13.02 -1.16 12.19
N LYS A 97 11.75 -1.27 12.60
CA LYS A 97 11.22 -0.63 13.80
C LYS A 97 10.41 -1.63 14.61
N ILE A 98 10.57 -1.59 15.93
CA ILE A 98 9.69 -2.29 16.86
C ILE A 98 8.56 -1.34 17.21
N VAL A 99 7.32 -1.75 16.92
CA VAL A 99 6.11 -0.93 17.13
C VAL A 99 5.19 -1.64 18.10
N SER A 100 4.64 -0.90 19.09
CA SER A 100 3.69 -1.48 20.05
C SER A 100 2.25 -1.27 19.57
N MET A 101 1.52 -2.36 19.34
CA MET A 101 0.09 -2.29 19.02
C MET A 101 -0.83 -2.30 20.26
N TRP A 102 -0.29 -2.45 21.48
CA TRP A 102 -1.12 -2.67 22.67
C TRP A 102 -1.87 -1.43 23.15
N ASP A 103 -1.22 -0.27 23.06
CA ASP A 103 -1.73 1.02 23.52
C ASP A 103 -2.66 1.68 22.48
N GLY A 104 -2.74 1.08 21.29
CA GLY A 104 -3.52 1.58 20.17
C GLY A 104 -3.11 2.97 19.68
N LYS A 105 -1.99 3.53 20.15
CA LYS A 105 -1.43 4.81 19.67
C LYS A 105 -0.62 4.62 18.40
N GLU A 106 0.13 3.53 18.32
CA GLU A 106 1.00 3.21 17.20
C GLU A 106 0.41 2.11 16.32
N GLY A 107 0.90 2.08 15.08
CA GLY A 107 0.57 1.10 14.07
C GLY A 107 1.70 1.04 13.05
N PHE A 108 1.68 0.04 12.17
CA PHE A 108 2.72 -0.15 11.17
C PHE A 108 2.13 -0.20 9.76
N ASP A 109 2.92 0.26 8.80
CA ASP A 109 2.59 0.15 7.38
C ASP A 109 3.16 -1.17 6.83
N PHE A 110 2.33 -1.97 6.17
CA PHE A 110 2.72 -3.19 5.47
C PHE A 110 1.90 -3.33 4.18
N LEU A 111 2.57 -3.57 3.05
CA LEU A 111 1.94 -3.69 1.72
C LEU A 111 0.96 -2.56 1.39
N GLY A 112 1.33 -1.33 1.73
CA GLY A 112 0.50 -0.15 1.47
C GLY A 112 -0.69 0.02 2.41
N MET A 113 -0.91 -0.90 3.37
CA MET A 113 -1.93 -0.84 4.40
C MET A 113 -1.34 -0.49 5.76
N HIS A 114 -2.01 0.38 6.51
CA HIS A 114 -1.71 0.69 7.88
C HIS A 114 -2.51 -0.21 8.82
N HIS A 115 -1.81 -0.89 9.72
CA HIS A 115 -2.38 -1.80 10.70
C HIS A 115 -2.30 -1.16 12.08
N ARG A 116 -3.45 -0.95 12.72
CA ARG A 116 -3.54 -0.34 14.05
C ARG A 116 -4.59 -1.04 14.88
N ARG A 117 -4.26 -1.35 16.13
CA ARG A 117 -5.24 -1.88 17.08
C ARG A 117 -5.99 -0.72 17.72
N MET A 118 -7.32 -0.75 17.70
CA MET A 118 -8.14 0.23 18.40
C MET A 118 -9.10 -0.48 19.35
N THR A 119 -9.49 0.22 20.42
CA THR A 119 -10.54 -0.24 21.32
C THR A 119 -11.88 0.21 20.75
N THR A 120 -12.78 -0.74 20.56
CA THR A 120 -14.12 -0.54 20.03
C THR A 120 -15.12 -1.05 21.07
N GLU A 121 -16.29 -0.41 21.12
CA GLU A 121 -17.37 -0.80 22.02
C GLU A 121 -18.43 -1.57 21.24
N THR A 122 -18.88 -2.69 21.79
CA THR A 122 -20.04 -3.41 21.23
C THR A 122 -21.34 -2.66 21.53
N SER A 123 -22.41 -2.99 20.82
CA SER A 123 -23.76 -2.46 21.10
C SER A 123 -24.28 -2.78 22.51
N LYS A 124 -23.62 -3.71 23.23
CA LYS A 124 -23.91 -4.09 24.61
C LYS A 124 -23.00 -3.39 25.64
N GLY A 125 -22.20 -2.41 25.22
CA GLY A 125 -21.30 -1.65 26.11
C GLY A 125 -20.00 -2.35 26.47
N GLN A 126 -19.69 -3.51 25.87
CA GLN A 126 -18.45 -4.24 26.14
C GLN A 126 -17.32 -3.74 25.23
N LEU A 127 -16.21 -3.33 25.84
CA LEU A 127 -15.00 -2.92 25.14
C LEU A 127 -14.22 -4.13 24.65
N TYR A 128 -13.89 -4.14 23.36
CA TYR A 128 -13.01 -5.12 22.74
C TYR A 128 -11.95 -4.43 21.89
N LYS A 129 -10.82 -5.09 21.64
CA LYS A 129 -9.75 -4.53 20.82
C LYS A 129 -9.75 -5.16 19.43
N GLU A 130 -10.08 -4.39 18.40
CA GLU A 130 -10.08 -4.83 16.99
C GLU A 130 -8.87 -4.24 16.24
N THR A 131 -8.36 -4.99 15.26
CA THR A 131 -7.32 -4.50 14.35
C THR A 131 -7.98 -3.80 13.18
N TYR A 132 -7.79 -2.50 13.09
CA TYR A 132 -8.20 -1.68 11.95
C TYR A 132 -7.13 -1.71 10.87
N GLN A 133 -7.59 -1.85 9.63
CA GLN A 133 -6.74 -1.86 8.45
C GLN A 133 -7.28 -0.81 7.47
N TYR A 134 -6.44 0.14 7.10
CA TYR A 134 -6.79 1.18 6.13
C TYR A 134 -5.58 1.54 5.29
N PRO A 135 -5.75 2.15 4.10
CA PRO A 135 -4.60 2.48 3.26
C PRO A 135 -3.64 3.42 3.98
N SER A 136 -2.34 3.14 3.88
CA SER A 136 -1.28 3.96 4.46
C SER A 136 -1.38 5.40 3.97
N ARG A 137 -0.84 6.35 4.74
CA ARG A 137 -0.84 7.78 4.35
C ARG A 137 -0.21 8.00 2.97
N LYS A 138 0.83 7.23 2.64
CA LYS A 138 1.49 7.24 1.32
C LYS A 138 0.56 6.74 0.22
N ALA A 139 -0.14 5.62 0.45
CA ALA A 139 -1.12 5.08 -0.48
C ALA A 139 -2.28 6.06 -0.73
N MET A 140 -2.86 6.62 0.33
CA MET A 140 -3.93 7.64 0.23
C MET A 140 -3.47 8.87 -0.55
N LYS A 141 -2.25 9.38 -0.29
CA LYS A 141 -1.69 10.50 -1.03
C LYS A 141 -1.54 10.17 -2.52
N LYS A 142 -1.07 8.96 -2.85
CA LYS A 142 -0.93 8.48 -4.23
C LYS A 142 -2.29 8.37 -4.94
N MET A 143 -3.30 7.81 -4.28
CA MET A 143 -4.67 7.74 -4.81
C MET A 143 -5.24 9.14 -5.10
N LYS A 144 -5.15 10.06 -4.13
CA LYS A 144 -5.62 11.45 -4.30
C LYS A 144 -4.87 12.17 -5.43
N ALA A 145 -3.56 11.95 -5.56
CA ALA A 145 -2.77 12.51 -6.65
C ALA A 145 -3.20 11.96 -8.02
N GLU A 146 -3.45 10.65 -8.12
CA GLU A 146 -4.00 10.04 -9.33
C GLU A 146 -5.38 10.61 -9.68
N ILE A 147 -6.31 10.69 -8.73
CA ILE A 147 -7.64 11.30 -8.97
C ILE A 147 -7.49 12.72 -9.52
N LYS A 148 -6.65 13.54 -8.87
CA LYS A 148 -6.40 14.92 -9.30
C LYS A 148 -5.80 14.99 -10.71
N LYS A 149 -4.87 14.10 -11.04
CA LYS A 149 -4.24 14.01 -12.37
C LYS A 149 -5.25 13.66 -13.46
N ASN A 150 -6.18 12.75 -13.18
CA ASN A 150 -7.15 12.26 -14.18
C ASN A 150 -8.40 13.15 -14.30
N VAL A 151 -8.64 14.08 -13.38
CA VAL A 151 -9.85 14.94 -13.40
C VAL A 151 -9.52 16.42 -13.52
N ASN A 152 -8.51 16.94 -12.81
CA ASN A 152 -8.29 18.38 -12.65
C ASN A 152 -7.05 18.90 -13.43
N GLY A 153 -6.67 18.22 -14.50
CA GLY A 153 -5.65 18.70 -15.44
C GLY A 153 -6.17 19.84 -16.32
N ARG A 154 -5.32 20.81 -16.71
CA ARG A 154 -5.74 21.92 -17.58
C ARG A 154 -6.22 21.43 -18.96
N SER A 155 -5.56 20.43 -19.53
CA SER A 155 -5.94 19.78 -20.79
C SER A 155 -7.31 19.09 -20.72
N LEU A 156 -7.75 18.69 -19.53
CA LEU A 156 -8.99 17.94 -19.32
C LEU A 156 -10.22 18.84 -19.23
N LEU A 157 -10.09 20.16 -19.32
CA LEU A 157 -11.23 21.09 -19.31
C LEU A 157 -12.11 20.94 -20.56
N VAL A 158 -11.53 20.49 -21.66
CA VAL A 158 -12.23 20.22 -22.93
C VAL A 158 -12.98 18.89 -22.88
N ALA A 159 -12.52 17.94 -22.06
CA ALA A 159 -13.08 16.60 -21.97
C ALA A 159 -14.54 16.60 -21.51
N LYS A 160 -15.30 15.57 -21.90
CA LYS A 160 -16.64 15.34 -21.37
C LYS A 160 -16.56 14.66 -20.00
N GLU A 161 -17.60 14.84 -19.21
CA GLU A 161 -17.65 14.27 -17.87
C GLU A 161 -17.68 12.73 -17.90
N GLU A 162 -18.35 12.15 -18.90
CA GLU A 162 -18.45 10.69 -19.07
C GLU A 162 -17.07 10.07 -19.35
N ASP A 163 -16.21 10.75 -20.12
CA ASP A 163 -14.86 10.27 -20.45
C ASP A 163 -13.97 10.23 -19.21
N LEU A 164 -14.09 11.23 -18.33
CA LEU A 164 -13.37 11.29 -17.06
C LEU A 164 -13.81 10.16 -16.13
N ILE A 165 -15.12 9.90 -16.06
CA ILE A 165 -15.70 8.81 -15.27
C ILE A 165 -15.22 7.46 -15.80
N LYS A 166 -15.22 7.25 -17.12
CA LYS A 166 -14.79 6.01 -17.76
C LYS A 166 -13.31 5.70 -17.47
N ASN A 167 -12.45 6.71 -17.45
CA ASN A 167 -11.03 6.56 -17.10
C ASN A 167 -10.82 6.29 -15.59
N LEU A 168 -11.61 6.94 -14.74
CA LEU A 168 -11.45 6.83 -13.28
C LEU A 168 -12.02 5.53 -12.71
N ASN A 169 -13.11 5.01 -13.28
CA ASN A 169 -13.83 3.83 -12.79
C ASN A 169 -12.94 2.59 -12.60
N PRO A 170 -12.11 2.16 -13.58
CA PRO A 170 -11.21 1.02 -13.40
C PRO A 170 -10.23 1.20 -12.23
N LYS A 171 -9.74 2.43 -12.00
CA LYS A 171 -8.82 2.74 -10.90
C LYS A 171 -9.53 2.63 -9.54
N ILE A 172 -10.74 3.18 -9.45
CA ILE A 172 -11.59 3.07 -8.25
C ILE A 172 -11.87 1.60 -7.93
N ILE A 173 -12.26 0.80 -8.94
CA ILE A 173 -12.54 -0.62 -8.76
C ILE A 173 -11.27 -1.36 -8.30
N GLY A 174 -10.12 -1.08 -8.92
CA GLY A 174 -8.85 -1.68 -8.53
C GLY A 174 -8.46 -1.37 -7.08
N TRP A 175 -8.61 -0.11 -6.66
CA TRP A 175 -8.34 0.28 -5.27
C TRP A 175 -9.35 -0.34 -4.30
N LYS A 176 -10.63 -0.36 -4.66
CA LYS A 176 -11.67 -1.00 -3.86
C LYS A 176 -11.36 -2.47 -3.64
N ASN A 177 -11.00 -3.20 -4.69
CA ASN A 177 -10.70 -4.63 -4.61
C ASN A 177 -9.45 -4.91 -3.77
N TYR A 178 -8.39 -4.12 -3.94
CA TYR A 178 -7.14 -4.32 -3.20
C TYR A 178 -7.25 -3.96 -1.72
N TYR A 179 -7.89 -2.85 -1.38
CA TYR A 179 -8.00 -2.35 -0.01
C TYR A 179 -9.30 -2.80 0.69
N SER A 180 -10.02 -3.78 0.14
CA SER A 180 -11.26 -4.28 0.72
C SER A 180 -11.01 -5.12 1.97
N THR A 181 -11.13 -4.54 3.16
CA THR A 181 -11.18 -5.24 4.45
C THR A 181 -12.52 -5.08 5.17
N LYS A 182 -12.62 -5.54 6.42
CA LYS A 182 -13.85 -5.44 7.22
C LYS A 182 -14.18 -4.01 7.66
N THR A 183 -13.17 -3.15 7.82
CA THR A 183 -13.29 -1.80 8.42
C THR A 183 -12.96 -0.68 7.43
N ASN A 184 -13.63 -0.67 6.26
CA ASN A 184 -13.24 0.25 5.17
C ASN A 184 -14.07 1.52 5.02
N GLU A 185 -15.27 1.56 5.62
CA GLU A 185 -16.28 2.53 5.19
C GLU A 185 -15.83 3.97 5.37
N THR A 186 -15.16 4.27 6.49
CA THR A 186 -14.72 5.63 6.83
C THR A 186 -13.76 6.21 5.79
N TRP A 187 -12.66 5.53 5.51
CA TRP A 187 -11.66 6.03 4.55
C TRP A 187 -12.17 5.97 3.10
N MET A 188 -13.05 5.02 2.77
CA MET A 188 -13.68 4.94 1.46
C MET A 188 -14.62 6.12 1.22
N GLN A 189 -15.43 6.49 2.23
CA GLN A 189 -16.29 7.67 2.19
C GLN A 189 -15.48 8.97 2.06
N GLU A 190 -14.35 9.07 2.77
CA GLU A 190 -13.44 10.21 2.61
C GLU A 190 -12.90 10.33 1.17
N LEU A 191 -12.57 9.21 0.53
CA LEU A 191 -12.10 9.23 -0.85
C LEU A 191 -13.22 9.54 -1.83
N ASP A 192 -14.42 8.98 -1.64
CA ASP A 192 -15.61 9.31 -2.44
C ASP A 192 -15.93 10.81 -2.35
N TRP A 193 -15.86 11.40 -1.15
CA TRP A 193 -16.00 12.84 -0.96
C TRP A 193 -14.92 13.64 -1.68
N TYR A 194 -13.66 13.18 -1.62
CA TYR A 194 -12.56 13.81 -2.35
C TYR A 194 -12.76 13.77 -3.87
N ILE A 195 -13.30 12.68 -4.40
CA ILE A 195 -13.65 12.54 -5.82
C ILE A 195 -14.74 13.57 -6.17
N ILE A 196 -15.84 13.63 -5.41
CA ILE A 196 -16.92 14.62 -5.60
C ILE A 196 -16.36 16.05 -5.59
N CYS A 197 -15.51 16.38 -4.61
CA CYS A 197 -14.86 17.68 -4.52
C CYS A 197 -14.01 18.00 -5.75
N THR A 198 -13.28 17.00 -6.26
CA THR A 198 -12.40 17.17 -7.42
C THR A 198 -13.20 17.39 -8.71
N PHE A 199 -14.26 16.61 -8.93
CA PHE A 199 -15.19 16.81 -10.03
C PHE A 199 -15.89 18.17 -9.94
N THR A 200 -16.30 18.59 -8.74
CA THR A 200 -16.95 19.89 -8.54
C THR A 200 -16.02 21.04 -8.93
N ARG A 201 -14.74 20.96 -8.56
CA ARG A 201 -13.73 21.95 -8.94
C ARG A 201 -13.52 21.99 -10.45
N TRP A 202 -13.42 20.83 -11.09
CA TRP A 202 -13.30 20.73 -12.54
C TRP A 202 -14.52 21.31 -13.26
N TYR A 203 -15.73 20.93 -12.85
CA TYR A 203 -16.99 21.41 -13.44
C TYR A 203 -17.12 22.93 -13.32
N ASN A 204 -16.89 23.48 -12.13
CA ASN A 204 -16.98 24.93 -11.90
C ASN A 204 -15.91 25.70 -12.68
N LYS A 205 -14.71 25.13 -12.83
CA LYS A 205 -13.65 25.72 -13.65
C LYS A 205 -13.99 25.70 -15.14
N LYS A 206 -14.57 24.61 -15.64
CA LYS A 206 -15.07 24.48 -17.03
C LYS A 206 -16.16 25.50 -17.36
N HIS A 207 -17.01 25.81 -16.39
CA HIS A 207 -18.13 26.76 -16.55
C HIS A 207 -17.79 28.17 -16.03
N GLN A 208 -16.51 28.49 -15.85
CA GLN A 208 -16.00 29.81 -15.44
C GLN A 208 -16.68 30.39 -14.18
N ARG A 209 -17.07 29.53 -13.23
CA ARG A 209 -17.73 29.97 -12.00
C ARG A 209 -16.72 30.46 -10.97
N ARG A 210 -16.99 31.63 -10.37
CA ARG A 210 -16.15 32.24 -9.31
C ARG A 210 -15.97 31.35 -8.07
N LYS A 211 -17.03 30.66 -7.63
CA LYS A 211 -17.01 29.82 -6.43
C LYS A 211 -16.71 28.36 -6.78
N HIS A 212 -15.52 27.87 -6.37
CA HIS A 212 -15.02 26.53 -6.70
C HIS A 212 -15.84 25.35 -6.18
N MET A 213 -16.68 25.55 -5.16
CA MET A 213 -17.49 24.49 -4.51
C MET A 213 -19.00 24.79 -4.53
N SER A 214 -19.48 25.62 -5.47
CA SER A 214 -20.88 26.07 -5.47
C SER A 214 -21.91 25.04 -5.94
N ARG A 215 -21.51 23.99 -6.67
CA ARG A 215 -22.39 23.02 -7.33
C ARG A 215 -22.19 21.57 -6.86
N VAL A 216 -21.70 21.38 -5.63
CA VAL A 216 -21.38 20.04 -5.10
C VAL A 216 -22.57 19.08 -5.20
N GLY A 217 -23.76 19.50 -4.79
CA GLY A 217 -24.96 18.65 -4.83
C GLY A 217 -25.34 18.24 -6.26
N PHE A 218 -25.33 19.18 -7.19
CA PHE A 218 -25.61 18.92 -8.61
C PHE A 218 -24.59 17.96 -9.23
N VAL A 219 -23.30 18.24 -9.04
CA VAL A 219 -22.22 17.42 -9.59
C VAL A 219 -22.23 16.02 -8.98
N ARG A 220 -22.50 15.90 -7.67
CA ARG A 220 -22.65 14.60 -7.00
C ARG A 220 -23.73 13.75 -7.66
N ASN A 221 -24.90 14.31 -7.94
CA ASN A 221 -25.97 13.55 -8.59
C ASN A 221 -25.58 13.20 -10.03
N SER A 222 -25.05 14.16 -10.78
CA SER A 222 -24.67 13.97 -12.18
C SER A 222 -23.61 12.88 -12.37
N ILE A 223 -22.54 12.87 -11.57
CA ILE A 223 -21.48 11.85 -11.72
C ILE A 223 -21.98 10.45 -11.39
N TYR A 224 -22.90 10.31 -10.44
CA TYR A 224 -23.46 8.99 -10.08
C TYR A 224 -24.49 8.50 -11.10
N GLU A 225 -25.34 9.40 -11.62
CA GLU A 225 -26.24 9.10 -12.76
C GLU A 225 -25.45 8.66 -14.00
N LYS A 226 -24.30 9.29 -14.25
CA LYS A 226 -23.38 8.94 -15.34
C LYS A 226 -22.50 7.70 -15.07
N GLY A 227 -22.74 7.00 -13.95
CA GLY A 227 -22.16 5.69 -13.69
C GLY A 227 -20.80 5.68 -12.97
N LEU A 228 -20.46 6.75 -12.23
CA LEU A 228 -19.30 6.72 -11.34
C LEU A 228 -19.48 5.64 -10.26
N LYS A 229 -18.49 4.76 -10.12
CA LYS A 229 -18.51 3.71 -9.08
C LYS A 229 -18.15 4.30 -7.73
N LYS A 230 -18.87 3.88 -6.68
CA LYS A 230 -18.58 4.22 -5.28
C LYS A 230 -17.58 3.27 -4.66
N MET A 231 -16.66 3.82 -3.88
CA MET A 231 -15.75 3.06 -3.04
C MET A 231 -16.53 2.43 -1.88
N ALA A 232 -17.21 3.25 -1.08
CA ALA A 232 -18.00 2.80 0.05
C ALA A 232 -19.28 2.09 -0.44
N ARG A 233 -19.71 1.05 0.28
CA ARG A 233 -21.08 0.54 0.13
C ARG A 233 -22.03 1.60 0.69
N ALA A 234 -23.14 1.82 -0.02
CA ALA A 234 -24.20 2.72 0.42
C ALA A 234 -25.01 2.07 1.54
#